data_AF-A0A953RHE4-F1
#
_entry.id   AF-A0A953RHE4-F1
#
_cell.length_a   1.000
_cell.length_b   1.000
_cell.length_c   1.000
_cell.angle_alpha   90.00
_cell.angle_beta   90.00
_cell.angle_gamma   90.00
#
_symmetry.space_group_name_H-M   'P 1'
#
loop_
_entity.id
_entity.type
_entity.pdbx_description
1 polymer ?
#
loop_
_entity_poly.entity_id
_entity_poly.type
_entity_poly.pdbx_seq_one_letter_code
_entity_poly.pdbx_strand_id
1 'polypeptide(L)'
;MRTRAGRLKRIAALLTFTVLAILLSAQAPGDLDARVIAAAKRADVNTLDKQLPHAPFEVWLQRQVGSTARVAWESNDCGEQDGATKRDLPLCGEGMVNLPAGGKVGLQLVVGSLRKGVHGKPAVWFLYVEDQRGQSHNFRRLSDLPNLLGKLPR
;
A
#
# COMPACT_ATOMS: atom_id res chain seq x y z
N MET A 1 -17.01 55.88 24.27
CA MET A 1 -15.61 55.51 24.58
C MET A 1 -15.48 53.99 24.63
N ARG A 2 -15.12 53.32 23.52
CA ARG A 2 -14.86 51.86 23.51
C ARG A 2 -13.41 51.63 23.96
N THR A 3 -13.21 50.94 25.07
CA THR A 3 -11.90 50.73 25.69
C THR A 3 -11.00 49.83 24.82
N ARG A 4 -9.77 50.29 24.54
CA ARG A 4 -8.73 49.57 23.75
C ARG A 4 -8.52 48.13 24.23
N ALA A 5 -8.70 47.86 25.52
CA ALA A 5 -8.56 46.55 26.15
C ALA A 5 -9.55 45.49 25.60
N GLY A 6 -10.75 45.89 25.17
CA GLY A 6 -11.75 44.96 24.60
C GLY A 6 -11.42 44.51 23.17
N ARG A 7 -10.65 45.29 22.41
CA ARG A 7 -10.21 44.93 21.05
C ARG A 7 -9.03 43.94 21.08
N LEU A 8 -8.05 44.14 21.96
CA LEU A 8 -6.90 43.21 22.07
C LEU A 8 -7.33 41.81 22.53
N LYS A 9 -8.23 41.70 23.51
CA LYS A 9 -8.77 40.40 23.95
C LYS A 9 -9.51 39.64 22.85
N ARG A 10 -10.23 40.35 21.98
CA ARG A 10 -10.94 39.77 20.83
C ARG A 10 -9.97 39.34 19.71
N ILE A 11 -8.92 40.11 19.44
CA ILE A 11 -7.89 39.77 18.46
C ILE A 11 -7.06 38.57 18.93
N ALA A 12 -6.67 38.54 20.22
CA ALA A 12 -5.96 37.41 20.81
C ALA A 12 -6.81 36.14 20.77
N ALA A 13 -8.09 36.21 21.15
CA ALA A 13 -9.02 35.09 21.11
C ALA A 13 -9.23 34.56 19.68
N LEU A 14 -9.38 35.45 18.69
CA LEU A 14 -9.53 35.10 17.28
C LEU A 14 -8.25 34.42 16.71
N LEU A 15 -7.06 34.91 17.07
CA LEU A 15 -5.77 34.33 16.68
C LEU A 15 -5.54 32.94 17.29
N THR A 16 -5.90 32.72 18.56
CA THR A 16 -5.84 31.38 19.16
C THR A 16 -6.83 30.40 18.51
N PHE A 17 -7.99 30.87 18.05
CA PHE A 17 -8.98 30.01 17.39
C PHE A 17 -8.56 29.63 15.97
N THR A 18 -7.82 30.50 15.26
CA THR A 18 -7.33 30.18 13.91
C THR A 18 -6.16 29.19 13.93
N VAL A 19 -5.24 29.30 14.91
CA VAL A 19 -4.11 28.37 15.04
C VAL A 19 -4.57 26.95 15.40
N LEU A 20 -5.64 26.81 16.20
CA LEU A 20 -6.18 25.49 16.57
C LEU A 20 -6.88 24.77 15.40
N ALA A 21 -7.50 25.52 14.47
CA ALA A 21 -8.16 24.94 13.30
C ALA A 21 -7.18 24.43 12.22
N ILE A 22 -5.98 25.02 12.15
CA ILE A 22 -4.92 24.61 11.20
C ILE A 22 -4.22 23.31 11.67
N LEU A 23 -4.16 23.07 12.98
CA LEU A 23 -3.56 21.82 13.53
C LEU A 23 -4.49 20.61 13.42
N LEU A 24 -5.80 20.80 13.22
CA LEU A 24 -6.78 19.70 13.12
C LEU A 24 -6.97 19.15 11.70
N SER A 25 -6.41 19.77 10.67
CA SER A 25 -6.65 19.42 9.26
C SER A 25 -5.63 18.46 8.63
N ALA A 26 -4.73 17.85 9.42
CA ALA A 26 -3.50 17.22 8.90
C ALA A 26 -3.45 15.67 8.85
N GLN A 27 -4.56 14.94 8.91
CA GLN A 27 -4.56 13.53 8.50
C GLN A 27 -5.20 13.41 7.10
N ALA A 28 -4.47 13.87 6.09
CA ALA A 28 -4.87 13.72 4.70
C ALA A 28 -4.89 12.23 4.32
N PRO A 29 -5.83 11.77 3.47
CA PRO A 29 -5.90 10.38 2.97
C PRO A 29 -4.56 9.83 2.45
N GLY A 30 -3.71 10.71 1.89
CA GLY A 30 -2.37 10.34 1.41
C GLY A 30 -1.41 9.83 2.48
N ASP A 31 -1.60 10.13 3.77
CA ASP A 31 -0.75 9.58 4.84
C ASP A 31 -1.03 8.08 5.05
N LEU A 32 -2.29 7.66 5.00
CA LEU A 32 -2.63 6.24 5.15
C LEU A 32 -2.13 5.44 3.96
N ASP A 33 -2.34 5.91 2.74
CA ASP A 33 -1.88 5.22 1.52
C ASP A 33 -0.36 5.07 1.50
N ALA A 34 0.38 6.15 1.82
CA ALA A 34 1.83 6.11 1.91
C ALA A 34 2.30 5.11 2.98
N ARG A 35 1.62 5.04 4.13
CA ARG A 35 1.92 4.07 5.19
C ARG A 35 1.63 2.63 4.78
N VAL A 36 0.52 2.37 4.08
CA VAL A 36 0.15 1.05 3.54
C VAL A 36 1.20 0.59 2.53
N ILE A 37 1.53 1.43 1.55
CA ILE A 37 2.55 1.14 0.54
C ILE A 37 3.91 0.89 1.21
N ALA A 38 4.31 1.74 2.17
CA ALA A 38 5.59 1.59 2.86
C ALA A 38 5.63 0.34 3.76
N ALA A 39 4.49 -0.12 4.28
CA ALA A 39 4.38 -1.36 5.03
C ALA A 39 4.52 -2.58 4.11
N ALA A 40 3.85 -2.57 2.95
CA ALA A 40 3.94 -3.64 1.97
C ALA A 40 5.36 -3.78 1.40
N LYS A 41 5.99 -2.67 0.98
CA LYS A 41 7.39 -2.65 0.49
C LYS A 41 8.39 -3.23 1.49
N ARG A 42 8.19 -2.96 2.80
CA ARG A 42 9.08 -3.37 3.89
C ARG A 42 8.74 -4.74 4.49
N ALA A 43 7.63 -5.36 4.07
CA ALA A 43 7.24 -6.67 4.57
C ALA A 43 8.38 -7.69 4.34
N ASP A 44 8.69 -8.48 5.36
CA ASP A 44 9.73 -9.50 5.26
C ASP A 44 9.23 -10.70 4.46
N VAL A 45 9.89 -11.03 3.35
CA VAL A 45 9.43 -12.12 2.48
C VAL A 45 9.54 -13.49 3.15
N ASN A 46 10.43 -13.70 4.13
CA ASN A 46 10.43 -14.93 4.91
C ASN A 46 9.20 -15.06 5.81
N THR A 47 8.64 -13.94 6.26
CA THR A 47 7.39 -13.93 7.03
C THR A 47 6.19 -14.29 6.16
N LEU A 48 6.21 -13.84 4.90
CA LEU A 48 5.18 -14.14 3.89
C LEU A 48 5.30 -15.56 3.32
N ASP A 49 6.52 -16.05 3.14
CA ASP A 49 6.85 -17.35 2.59
C ASP A 49 8.14 -17.89 3.21
N LYS A 50 8.02 -18.95 4.01
CA LYS A 50 9.15 -19.49 4.81
C LYS A 50 10.28 -20.09 3.98
N GLN A 51 10.08 -20.32 2.67
CA GLN A 51 11.13 -20.80 1.78
C GLN A 51 12.07 -19.69 1.30
N LEU A 52 11.69 -18.43 1.51
CA LEU A 52 12.47 -17.27 1.06
C LEU A 52 13.42 -16.75 2.16
N PRO A 53 14.54 -16.11 1.79
CA PRO A 53 15.44 -15.48 2.74
C PRO A 53 14.80 -14.27 3.41
N HIS A 54 15.34 -13.84 4.55
CA HIS A 54 14.93 -12.55 5.13
C HIS A 54 15.34 -11.39 4.21
N ALA A 55 14.36 -10.64 3.74
CA ALA A 55 14.56 -9.47 2.88
C ALA A 55 13.26 -8.65 2.79
N PRO A 56 13.35 -7.32 2.61
CA PRO A 56 12.19 -6.51 2.26
C PRO A 56 11.57 -6.97 0.95
N PHE A 57 10.24 -6.99 0.88
CA PHE A 57 9.48 -7.43 -0.28
C PHE A 57 9.86 -6.70 -1.56
N GLU A 58 9.99 -5.36 -1.53
CA GLU A 58 10.36 -4.59 -2.71
C GLU A 58 11.74 -5.00 -3.25
N VAL A 59 12.71 -5.20 -2.36
CA VAL A 59 14.07 -5.62 -2.74
C VAL A 59 14.05 -7.04 -3.33
N TRP A 60 13.29 -7.95 -2.74
CA TRP A 60 13.15 -9.31 -3.25
C TRP A 60 12.46 -9.32 -4.63
N LEU A 61 11.35 -8.59 -4.79
CA LEU A 61 10.59 -8.53 -6.04
C LEU A 61 11.45 -7.97 -7.16
N GLN A 62 12.16 -6.87 -6.91
CA GLN A 62 13.07 -6.24 -7.86
C GLN A 62 14.14 -7.21 -8.38
N ARG A 63 14.61 -8.14 -7.55
CA ARG A 63 15.55 -9.19 -7.97
C ARG A 63 14.91 -10.24 -8.88
N GLN A 64 13.62 -10.51 -8.73
CA GLN A 64 12.89 -11.48 -9.57
C GLN A 64 12.57 -10.90 -10.94
N VAL A 65 12.11 -9.64 -10.99
CA VAL A 65 11.67 -9.00 -12.24
C VAL A 65 12.79 -8.25 -12.98
N GLY A 66 13.99 -8.18 -12.39
CA GLY A 66 15.16 -7.48 -12.92
C GLY A 66 15.31 -6.06 -12.35
N SER A 67 16.54 -5.62 -12.10
CA SER A 67 16.85 -4.37 -11.37
C SER A 67 16.40 -3.07 -12.03
N THR A 68 16.06 -3.12 -13.32
CA THR A 68 15.60 -1.96 -14.10
C THR A 68 14.09 -1.86 -14.20
N ALA A 69 13.36 -2.93 -13.83
CA ALA A 69 11.90 -2.93 -13.86
C ALA A 69 11.34 -1.94 -12.84
N ARG A 70 10.31 -1.17 -13.20
CA ARG A 70 9.64 -0.26 -12.26
C ARG A 70 8.46 -0.96 -11.63
N VAL A 71 8.42 -1.00 -10.30
CA VAL A 71 7.25 -1.45 -9.54
C VAL A 71 6.33 -0.24 -9.30
N ALA A 72 5.16 -0.25 -9.92
CA ALA A 72 4.08 0.67 -9.58
C ALA A 72 3.41 0.20 -8.29
N TRP A 73 3.11 1.12 -7.39
CA TRP A 73 2.54 0.81 -6.09
C TRP A 73 1.27 1.60 -5.85
N GLU A 74 0.28 0.94 -5.26
CA GLU A 74 -0.94 1.58 -4.77
C GLU A 74 -1.40 0.97 -3.44
N SER A 75 -2.33 1.68 -2.80
CA SER A 75 -3.07 1.23 -1.62
C SER A 75 -4.50 0.97 -2.08
N ASN A 76 -5.06 -0.19 -1.74
CA ASN A 76 -6.44 -0.52 -2.03
C ASN A 76 -7.07 -1.38 -0.91
N ASP A 77 -8.34 -1.72 -1.06
CA ASP A 77 -9.16 -2.46 -0.11
C ASP A 77 -9.13 -3.98 -0.34
N CYS A 78 -8.11 -4.47 -1.04
CA CYS A 78 -7.96 -5.87 -1.42
C CYS A 78 -9.10 -6.43 -2.30
N GLY A 79 -9.89 -5.55 -2.96
CA GLY A 79 -11.02 -5.93 -3.82
C GLY A 79 -12.34 -6.16 -3.08
N GLU A 80 -12.46 -5.66 -1.85
CA GLU A 80 -13.57 -5.99 -0.94
C GLU A 80 -14.66 -4.89 -0.82
N GLN A 81 -14.55 -3.73 -1.50
CA GLN A 81 -15.65 -2.76 -1.56
C GLN A 81 -16.78 -3.28 -2.44
N ASP A 82 -17.77 -3.90 -1.81
CA ASP A 82 -19.11 -4.11 -2.39
C ASP A 82 -20.11 -2.99 -2.02
N GLY A 83 -19.70 -2.05 -1.15
CA GLY A 83 -20.53 -0.94 -0.67
C GLY A 83 -21.64 -1.35 0.32
N ALA A 84 -21.78 -2.64 0.63
CA ALA A 84 -22.85 -3.18 1.46
C ALA A 84 -22.39 -3.59 2.87
N THR A 85 -21.08 -3.77 3.07
CA THR A 85 -20.54 -4.31 4.32
C THR A 85 -20.18 -3.23 5.36
N LYS A 86 -20.67 -3.40 6.60
CA LYS A 86 -20.31 -2.56 7.77
C LYS A 86 -19.05 -3.04 8.54
N ARG A 87 -18.35 -4.05 8.02
CA ARG A 87 -17.16 -4.63 8.68
C ARG A 87 -15.92 -3.77 8.43
N ASP A 88 -14.83 -4.08 9.15
CA ASP A 88 -13.55 -3.45 8.87
C ASP A 88 -12.95 -4.11 7.63
N LEU A 89 -12.81 -3.37 6.53
CA LEU A 89 -12.26 -3.92 5.30
C LEU A 89 -10.73 -4.00 5.41
N PRO A 90 -10.10 -5.01 4.81
CA PRO A 90 -8.65 -5.11 4.80
C PRO A 90 -8.02 -3.96 4.00
N LEU A 91 -6.77 -3.64 4.31
CA LEU A 91 -5.94 -2.72 3.55
C LEU A 91 -4.79 -3.48 2.90
N CYS A 92 -4.68 -3.37 1.58
CA CYS A 92 -3.63 -3.97 0.79
C CYS A 92 -2.69 -2.92 0.20
N GLY A 93 -1.40 -3.20 0.24
CA GLY A 93 -0.46 -2.59 -0.69
C GLY A 93 -0.33 -3.48 -1.91
N GLU A 94 -0.61 -2.94 -3.09
CA GLU A 94 -0.49 -3.63 -4.36
C GLU A 94 0.75 -3.18 -5.11
N GLY A 95 1.57 -4.13 -5.54
CA GLY A 95 2.71 -3.93 -6.41
C GLY A 95 2.44 -4.52 -7.78
N MET A 96 2.59 -3.70 -8.83
CA MET A 96 2.45 -4.10 -10.23
C MET A 96 3.73 -3.84 -11.01
N VAL A 97 4.13 -4.80 -11.83
CA VAL A 97 5.31 -4.71 -12.70
C VAL A 97 4.94 -5.11 -14.12
N ASN A 98 5.17 -4.22 -15.07
CA ASN A 98 5.11 -4.57 -16.50
C ASN A 98 6.41 -5.29 -16.88
N LEU A 99 6.29 -6.45 -17.50
CA LEU A 99 7.44 -7.26 -17.91
C LEU A 99 7.97 -6.78 -19.28
N PRO A 100 9.30 -6.78 -19.52
CA PRO A 100 9.88 -6.31 -20.78
C PRO A 100 9.38 -7.05 -22.04
N ALA A 101 9.08 -8.35 -21.91
CA ALA A 101 8.55 -9.18 -23.00
C ALA A 101 7.02 -9.07 -23.18
N GLY A 102 6.38 -8.13 -22.48
CA GLY A 102 4.91 -8.07 -22.36
C GLY A 102 4.39 -8.91 -21.18
N GLY A 103 3.15 -8.62 -20.78
CA GLY A 103 2.54 -9.16 -19.57
C GLY A 103 2.83 -8.34 -18.31
N LYS A 104 2.28 -8.79 -17.17
CA LYS A 104 2.42 -8.12 -15.87
C LYS A 104 2.55 -9.09 -14.72
N VAL A 105 3.23 -8.68 -13.66
CA VAL A 105 3.17 -9.32 -12.35
C VAL A 105 2.39 -8.41 -11.42
N GLY A 106 1.37 -8.93 -10.74
CA GLY A 106 0.65 -8.19 -9.71
C GLY A 106 0.61 -8.98 -8.41
N LEU A 107 0.87 -8.29 -7.30
CA LEU A 107 0.90 -8.87 -5.96
C LEU A 107 0.21 -7.93 -4.98
N GLN A 108 -0.67 -8.48 -4.16
CA GLN A 108 -1.36 -7.75 -3.09
C GLN A 108 -0.98 -8.32 -1.73
N LEU A 109 -0.51 -7.45 -0.84
CA LEU A 109 -0.20 -7.80 0.55
C LEU A 109 -1.17 -7.10 1.48
N VAL A 110 -1.93 -7.86 2.27
CA VAL A 110 -2.72 -7.29 3.36
C VAL A 110 -1.78 -6.86 4.48
N VAL A 111 -1.91 -5.60 4.92
CA VAL A 111 -1.03 -4.98 5.93
C VAL A 111 -1.81 -4.32 7.07
N GLY A 112 -3.13 -4.43 7.08
CA GLY A 112 -3.98 -3.80 8.08
C GLY A 112 -5.44 -3.77 7.67
N SER A 113 -6.17 -2.76 8.15
CA SER A 113 -7.59 -2.56 7.85
C SER A 113 -7.99 -1.08 7.85
N LEU A 114 -9.03 -0.71 7.12
CA LEU A 114 -9.44 0.68 6.91
C LEU A 114 -9.61 1.47 8.21
N ARG A 115 -10.26 0.89 9.24
CA ARG A 115 -10.52 1.60 10.50
C ARG A 115 -9.32 1.68 11.43
N LYS A 116 -8.36 0.76 11.31
CA LYS A 116 -7.20 0.67 12.22
C LYS A 116 -5.89 1.12 11.57
N GLY A 117 -5.89 1.33 10.26
CA GLY A 117 -4.69 1.58 9.46
C GLY A 117 -3.79 0.35 9.35
N VAL A 118 -2.47 0.56 9.31
CA VAL A 118 -1.47 -0.51 9.27
C VAL A 118 -1.35 -1.19 10.64
N HIS A 119 -1.58 -2.50 10.71
CA HIS A 119 -1.43 -3.31 11.92
C HIS A 119 -1.34 -4.81 11.58
N GLY A 120 -0.96 -5.62 12.57
CA GLY A 120 -0.87 -7.06 12.42
C GLY A 120 0.36 -7.52 11.63
N LYS A 121 0.41 -8.82 11.32
CA LYS A 121 1.46 -9.40 10.47
C LYS A 121 1.01 -9.30 9.01
N PRO A 122 1.85 -8.79 8.09
CA PRO A 122 1.55 -8.81 6.67
C PRO A 122 1.31 -10.24 6.18
N ALA A 123 0.40 -10.39 5.22
CA ALA A 123 0.14 -11.67 4.57
C ALA A 123 -0.10 -11.48 3.07
N VAL A 124 0.17 -12.52 2.30
CA VAL A 124 -0.19 -12.57 0.88
C VAL A 124 -1.71 -12.63 0.78
N TRP A 125 -2.29 -11.66 0.08
CA TRP A 125 -3.71 -11.68 -0.27
C TRP A 125 -3.92 -12.33 -1.64
N PHE A 126 -3.20 -11.83 -2.65
CA PHE A 126 -3.36 -12.27 -4.03
C PHE A 126 -2.04 -12.15 -4.80
N LEU A 127 -1.77 -13.11 -5.69
CA LEU A 127 -0.60 -13.10 -6.57
C LEU A 127 -1.00 -13.60 -7.94
N TYR A 128 -0.57 -12.89 -8.99
CA TYR A 128 -0.80 -13.31 -10.36
C TYR A 128 0.31 -12.88 -11.30
N VAL A 129 0.46 -13.63 -12.38
CA VAL A 129 1.23 -13.27 -13.55
C VAL A 129 0.28 -13.26 -14.74
N GLU A 130 0.23 -12.17 -15.47
CA GLU A 130 -0.45 -12.09 -16.75
C GLU A 130 0.56 -12.28 -17.88
N ASP A 131 0.27 -13.17 -18.82
CA ASP A 131 1.08 -13.36 -20.01
C ASP A 131 0.86 -12.23 -21.04
N GLN A 132 1.63 -12.27 -22.13
CA GLN A 132 1.52 -11.29 -23.23
C GLN A 132 0.15 -11.29 -23.94
N ARG A 133 -0.70 -12.30 -23.73
CA ARG A 133 -2.05 -12.42 -24.30
C ARG A 133 -3.13 -11.94 -23.33
N GLY A 134 -2.75 -11.47 -22.15
CA GLY A 134 -3.71 -11.06 -21.11
C GLY A 134 -4.24 -12.23 -20.28
N GLN A 135 -3.69 -13.44 -20.42
CA GLN A 135 -4.12 -14.58 -19.61
C GLN A 135 -3.48 -14.49 -18.21
N SER A 136 -4.33 -14.42 -17.18
CA SER A 136 -3.88 -14.38 -15.79
C SER A 136 -3.66 -15.77 -15.21
N HIS A 137 -2.51 -15.96 -14.57
CA HIS A 137 -2.07 -17.16 -13.87
C HIS A 137 -1.87 -16.84 -12.40
N ASN A 138 -2.84 -17.23 -11.57
CA ASN A 138 -2.77 -17.04 -10.13
C ASN A 138 -1.87 -18.08 -9.49
N PHE A 139 -1.14 -17.69 -8.44
CA PHE A 139 -0.28 -18.59 -7.68
C PHE A 139 -0.31 -18.25 -6.19
N ARG A 140 0.14 -19.19 -5.34
CA ARG A 140 -0.09 -19.10 -3.88
C ARG A 140 1.15 -18.70 -3.07
N ARG A 141 2.35 -19.00 -3.57
CA ARG A 141 3.60 -18.79 -2.83
C ARG A 141 4.53 -17.87 -3.61
N LEU A 142 5.19 -16.97 -2.89
CA LEU A 142 6.17 -16.07 -3.48
C LEU A 142 7.34 -16.85 -4.09
N SER A 143 7.71 -17.98 -3.49
CA SER A 143 8.74 -18.90 -4.01
C SER A 143 8.42 -19.49 -5.39
N ASP A 144 7.16 -19.49 -5.82
CA ASP A 144 6.77 -20.02 -7.12
C ASP A 144 6.99 -19.01 -8.27
N LEU A 145 7.13 -17.71 -7.96
CA LEU A 145 7.27 -16.63 -8.95
C LEU A 145 8.43 -16.82 -9.94
N PRO A 146 9.66 -17.18 -9.52
CA PRO A 146 10.79 -17.30 -10.46
C PRO A 146 10.54 -18.38 -11.52
N ASN A 147 9.94 -19.49 -11.12
CA ASN A 147 9.59 -20.59 -12.03
C ASN A 147 8.46 -20.20 -12.99
N LEU A 148 7.51 -19.37 -12.56
CA LEU A 148 6.44 -18.87 -13.42
C LEU A 148 6.99 -17.88 -14.46
N LEU A 149 7.84 -16.94 -14.04
CA LEU A 149 8.50 -16.00 -14.95
C LEU A 149 9.34 -16.73 -16.00
N GLY A 150 10.02 -17.82 -15.63
CA GLY A 150 10.81 -18.62 -16.57
C GLY A 150 9.98 -19.38 -17.62
N LYS A 151 8.68 -19.55 -17.42
CA LYS A 151 7.75 -20.25 -18.33
C LYS A 151 7.01 -19.30 -19.27
N LEU A 152 7.03 -17.99 -19.01
CA LEU A 152 6.38 -17.03 -19.89
C LEU A 152 7.07 -17.05 -21.26
N PRO A 153 6.29 -17.05 -22.36
CA PRO A 153 6.86 -16.92 -23.69
C PRO A 153 7.57 -15.57 -23.78
N ARG A 154 8.85 -15.60 -24.18
CA ARG A 154 9.71 -14.42 -24.35
C ARG A 154 9.51 -13.76 -25.70
#